data_AF-A0A8T7ERG5-F1
#
_entry.id   AF-A0A8T7ERG5-F1
#
_cell.length_a   1.000
_cell.length_b   1.000
_cell.length_c   1.000
_cell.angle_alpha   90.00
_cell.angle_beta   90.00
_cell.angle_gamma   90.00
#
_symmetry.space_group_name_H-M   'P 1'
#
loop_
_entity.id
_entity.type
_entity.pdbx_description
1 polymer ?
#
loop_
_entity_poly.entity_id
_entity_poly.type
_entity_poly.pdbx_seq_one_letter_code
_entity_poly.pdbx_strand_id
1 'polypeptide(L)'
;MREFKTPQGQRKAQRILQEHGIEGVIVIGGDGSLRGAMALDRQGIKVVGVPASIDNDIWGTNMCIGVDTSLNTILDALDRLRDTANSHNRGFVIEVMGRNCGYLALMGGILGGAEIIVTPEDPPTMEDVALALEDAYKRGKSHDRRDLRGRAVPDNRSGRLLEQPSHRLRDPHHDTRPYPARRQLTAFDRLLASRMGSPR
;
A
#
# COMPACT_ATOMS: atom_id res chain seq x y z
N MET A 1 -5.77 -7.67 21.08
CA MET A 1 -6.78 -7.27 20.06
C MET A 1 -8.00 -8.19 19.99
N ARG A 2 -7.88 -9.52 20.15
CA ARG A 2 -9.06 -10.43 20.16
C ARG A 2 -10.03 -10.18 21.32
N GLU A 3 -9.52 -9.84 22.51
CA GLU A 3 -10.34 -9.53 23.69
C GLU A 3 -11.33 -8.39 23.44
N PHE A 4 -10.92 -7.33 22.74
CA PHE A 4 -11.77 -6.17 22.42
C PHE A 4 -12.90 -6.48 21.43
N LYS A 5 -12.80 -7.58 20.68
CA LYS A 5 -13.90 -8.06 19.83
C LYS A 5 -15.05 -8.65 20.64
N THR A 6 -14.84 -8.94 21.93
CA THR A 6 -15.86 -9.52 22.81
C THR A 6 -16.63 -8.43 23.57
N PRO A 7 -17.92 -8.68 23.90
CA PRO A 7 -18.68 -7.77 24.75
C PRO A 7 -18.08 -7.55 26.15
N GLN A 8 -17.33 -8.51 26.68
CA GLN A 8 -16.61 -8.35 27.95
C GLN A 8 -15.44 -7.38 27.82
N GLY A 9 -14.62 -7.52 26.76
CA GLY A 9 -13.51 -6.60 26.51
C GLY A 9 -13.96 -5.17 26.26
N GLN A 10 -15.09 -4.98 25.56
CA GLN A 10 -15.69 -3.66 25.32
C GLN A 10 -16.20 -3.02 26.63
N ARG A 11 -16.91 -3.79 27.47
CA ARG A 11 -17.37 -3.31 28.79
C ARG A 11 -16.22 -2.95 29.72
N LYS A 12 -15.14 -3.74 29.70
CA LYS A 12 -13.90 -3.43 30.44
C LYS A 12 -13.30 -2.10 29.98
N ALA A 13 -13.23 -1.85 28.67
CA ALA A 13 -12.76 -0.57 28.14
C ALA A 13 -13.66 0.60 28.55
N GLN A 14 -14.99 0.44 28.45
CA GLN A 14 -15.96 1.46 28.90
C GLN A 14 -15.76 1.81 30.37
N ARG A 15 -15.60 0.80 31.24
CA ARG A 15 -15.37 1.01 32.66
C ARG A 15 -14.08 1.80 32.93
N ILE A 16 -13.00 1.47 32.22
CA ILE A 16 -11.73 2.20 32.33
C ILE A 16 -11.90 3.67 31.92
N LEU A 17 -12.61 3.93 30.82
CA LEU A 17 -12.89 5.31 30.38
C LEU A 17 -13.69 6.08 31.44
N GLN A 18 -14.72 5.46 32.02
CA GLN A 18 -15.53 6.08 33.08
C GLN A 18 -14.74 6.34 34.36
N GLU A 19 -13.91 5.38 34.80
CA GLU A 19 -13.06 5.51 35.99
C GLU A 19 -12.06 6.68 35.86
N HIS A 20 -11.66 7.02 34.64
CA HIS A 20 -10.76 8.15 34.35
C HIS A 20 -11.50 9.43 33.95
N GLY A 21 -12.84 9.45 33.97
CA GLY A 21 -13.63 10.62 33.56
C GLY A 21 -13.49 10.98 32.07
N ILE A 22 -13.15 10.02 31.21
CA ILE A 22 -12.98 10.24 29.77
C ILE A 22 -14.35 10.18 29.09
N GLU A 23 -14.80 11.32 28.57
CA GLU A 23 -16.14 11.48 27.97
C GLU A 23 -16.20 11.10 26.49
N GLY A 24 -15.04 10.93 25.84
CA GLY A 24 -14.96 10.55 24.45
C GLY A 24 -13.54 10.19 24.01
N VAL A 25 -13.44 9.49 22.88
CA VAL A 25 -12.16 9.02 22.36
C VAL A 25 -12.02 9.33 20.87
N ILE A 26 -10.82 9.70 20.47
CA ILE A 26 -10.43 9.80 19.05
C ILE A 26 -9.63 8.55 18.72
N VAL A 27 -10.11 7.76 17.76
CA VAL A 27 -9.47 6.52 17.32
C VAL A 27 -8.82 6.75 15.97
N ILE A 28 -7.49 6.66 15.91
CA ILE A 28 -6.69 6.81 14.69
C ILE A 28 -6.22 5.43 14.25
N GLY A 29 -6.55 5.02 13.03
CA GLY A 29 -6.05 3.74 12.49
C GLY A 29 -6.83 3.22 11.29
N GLY A 30 -6.56 1.95 10.96
CA GLY A 30 -7.21 1.23 9.87
C GLY A 30 -8.61 0.72 10.19
N ASP A 31 -9.23 0.00 9.24
CA ASP A 31 -10.58 -0.58 9.36
C ASP A 31 -10.79 -1.35 10.68
N GLY A 32 -9.82 -2.15 11.11
CA GLY A 32 -9.90 -2.89 12.38
C GLY A 32 -10.05 -1.99 13.62
N SER A 33 -9.37 -0.85 13.63
CA SER A 33 -9.47 0.15 14.71
C SER A 33 -10.81 0.88 14.65
N LEU A 34 -11.26 1.25 13.46
CA LEU A 34 -12.54 1.93 13.25
C LEU A 34 -13.74 1.03 13.59
N ARG A 35 -13.64 -0.28 13.39
CA ARG A 35 -14.65 -1.23 13.89
C ARG A 35 -14.70 -1.27 15.42
N GLY A 36 -13.55 -1.16 16.08
CA GLY A 36 -13.49 -1.02 17.54
C GLY A 36 -14.11 0.29 18.02
N ALA A 37 -13.85 1.38 17.30
CA ALA A 37 -14.43 2.70 17.52
C ALA A 37 -15.97 2.64 17.47
N MET A 38 -16.53 2.03 16.42
CA MET A 38 -17.98 1.82 16.27
C MET A 38 -18.57 0.94 17.39
N ALA A 39 -17.81 -0.04 17.90
CA ALA A 39 -18.27 -0.87 19.00
C ALA A 39 -18.39 -0.08 20.32
N LEU A 40 -17.48 0.86 20.57
CA LEU A 40 -17.56 1.77 21.72
C LEU A 40 -18.72 2.78 21.59
N ASP A 41 -18.92 3.31 20.38
CA ASP A 41 -20.04 4.20 20.08
C ASP A 41 -21.39 3.54 20.39
N ARG A 42 -21.57 2.28 19.99
CA ARG A 42 -22.76 1.47 20.34
C ARG A 42 -22.95 1.23 21.83
N GLN A 43 -21.92 1.41 22.65
CA GLN A 43 -21.99 1.33 24.12
C GLN A 43 -22.22 2.71 24.76
N GLY A 44 -22.46 3.76 23.96
CA GLY A 44 -22.74 5.12 24.42
C GLY A 44 -21.50 5.96 24.70
N ILE A 45 -20.31 5.54 24.29
CA ILE A 45 -19.09 6.37 24.36
C ILE A 45 -19.05 7.27 23.13
N LYS A 46 -18.76 8.56 23.28
CA LYS A 46 -18.58 9.45 22.13
C LYS A 46 -17.28 9.10 21.40
N VAL A 47 -17.34 8.84 20.11
CA VAL A 47 -16.17 8.43 19.34
C VAL A 47 -16.03 9.22 18.05
N VAL A 48 -14.79 9.60 17.73
CA VAL A 48 -14.40 10.11 16.41
C VAL A 48 -13.37 9.16 15.81
N GLY A 49 -13.60 8.70 14.58
CA GLY A 49 -12.67 7.85 13.84
C GLY A 49 -11.86 8.66 12.83
N VAL A 50 -10.54 8.50 12.84
CA VAL A 50 -9.61 9.13 11.89
C VAL A 50 -8.96 8.02 11.04
N PRO A 51 -9.20 8.00 9.71
CA PRO A 51 -8.68 6.97 8.83
C PRO A 51 -7.17 7.11 8.63
N ALA A 52 -6.41 6.15 9.16
CA ALA A 52 -4.96 6.06 9.00
C ALA A 52 -4.57 4.64 8.60
N SER A 53 -4.31 4.46 7.31
CA SER A 53 -3.95 3.19 6.66
C SER A 53 -3.14 3.54 5.42
N ILE A 54 -2.01 2.85 5.21
CA ILE A 54 -1.23 3.03 3.98
C ILE A 54 -1.90 2.37 2.77
N ASP A 55 -2.75 1.37 3.02
CA ASP A 55 -3.39 0.54 1.98
C ASP A 55 -4.49 1.31 1.21
N ASN A 56 -4.90 2.48 1.72
CA ASN A 56 -6.04 3.27 1.24
C ASN A 56 -7.38 2.48 1.13
N ASP A 57 -7.60 1.56 2.06
CA ASP A 57 -8.68 0.57 2.03
C ASP A 57 -9.88 0.92 2.94
N ILE A 58 -10.02 2.19 3.34
CA ILE A 58 -11.07 2.62 4.26
C ILE A 58 -12.20 3.32 3.49
N TRP A 59 -13.41 2.77 3.61
CA TRP A 59 -14.61 3.36 3.02
C TRP A 59 -14.95 4.73 3.62
N GLY A 60 -15.45 5.64 2.80
CA GLY A 60 -15.89 6.97 3.23
C GLY A 60 -14.80 8.05 3.27
N THR A 61 -13.58 7.73 2.84
CA THR A 61 -12.52 8.70 2.55
C THR A 61 -11.94 8.46 1.17
N ASN A 62 -11.53 9.53 0.46
CA ASN A 62 -10.79 9.39 -0.79
C ASN A 62 -9.32 9.02 -0.53
N MET A 63 -8.79 9.42 0.62
CA MET A 63 -7.39 9.21 0.97
C MET A 63 -7.22 9.04 2.48
N CYS A 64 -6.48 8.01 2.87
CA CYS A 64 -6.10 7.78 4.27
C CYS A 64 -4.78 8.49 4.60
N ILE A 65 -4.59 8.81 5.88
CA ILE A 65 -3.30 9.32 6.35
C ILE A 65 -2.22 8.24 6.17
N GLY A 66 -1.12 8.61 5.53
CA GLY A 66 0.05 7.76 5.29
C GLY A 66 0.16 7.26 3.86
N VAL A 67 -0.90 7.38 3.05
CA VAL A 67 -0.91 6.90 1.66
C VAL A 67 0.08 7.69 0.80
N ASP A 68 0.13 9.01 0.95
CA ASP A 68 1.04 9.87 0.16
C ASP A 68 2.51 9.57 0.50
N THR A 69 2.81 9.42 1.79
CA THR A 69 4.16 9.04 2.26
C THR A 69 4.57 7.67 1.74
N SER A 70 3.64 6.70 1.71
CA SER A 70 3.91 5.38 1.12
C SER A 70 4.14 5.44 -0.38
N LEU A 71 3.37 6.23 -1.14
CA LEU A 71 3.59 6.43 -2.57
C LEU A 71 4.96 7.05 -2.86
N ASN A 72 5.35 8.08 -2.11
CA ASN A 72 6.67 8.70 -2.27
C ASN A 72 7.80 7.71 -1.94
N THR A 73 7.61 6.82 -0.97
CA THR A 73 8.58 5.75 -0.68
C THR A 73 8.70 4.76 -1.84
N ILE A 74 7.59 4.38 -2.47
CA ILE A 74 7.57 3.50 -3.64
C ILE A 74 8.29 4.17 -4.82
N LEU A 75 8.04 5.46 -5.06
CA LEU A 75 8.69 6.22 -6.13
C LEU A 75 10.20 6.36 -5.92
N ASP A 76 10.63 6.69 -4.69
CA ASP A 76 12.06 6.72 -4.33
C ASP A 76 12.75 5.38 -4.60
N ALA A 77 12.07 4.25 -4.34
CA ALA A 77 12.59 2.92 -4.62
C ALA A 77 12.66 2.64 -6.12
N LEU A 78 11.60 2.98 -6.86
CA LEU A 78 11.52 2.84 -8.32
C LEU A 78 12.62 3.62 -9.03
N ASP A 79 12.87 4.87 -8.64
CA ASP A 79 13.90 5.72 -9.25
C ASP A 79 15.30 5.13 -9.06
N ARG A 80 15.61 4.63 -7.86
CA ARG A 80 16.89 3.96 -7.60
C ARG A 80 17.06 2.68 -8.42
N LEU A 81 15.99 1.90 -8.55
CA LEU A 81 16.03 0.69 -9.37
C LEU A 81 16.20 1.03 -10.85
N ARG A 82 15.57 2.10 -11.34
CA ARG A 82 15.68 2.56 -12.72
C ARG A 82 17.11 2.96 -13.10
N ASP A 83 17.84 3.64 -12.22
CA ASP A 83 19.25 3.98 -12.46
C ASP A 83 20.12 2.72 -12.66
N THR A 84 19.83 1.66 -11.91
CA THR A 84 20.51 0.36 -12.07
C THR A 84 20.04 -0.42 -13.29
N ALA A 85 18.75 -0.32 -13.64
CA ALA A 85 18.13 -0.98 -14.79
C ALA A 85 18.78 -0.53 -16.11
N ASN A 86 18.92 0.78 -16.29
CA ASN A 86 19.49 1.39 -17.49
C ASN A 86 20.96 0.99 -17.70
N SER A 87 21.69 0.78 -16.61
CA SER A 87 23.12 0.43 -16.66
C SER A 87 23.37 -1.03 -17.08
N HIS A 88 22.40 -1.92 -16.86
CA HIS A 88 22.58 -3.36 -17.07
C HIS A 88 21.51 -4.03 -17.95
N ASN A 89 20.58 -3.25 -18.51
CA ASN A 89 19.47 -3.71 -19.34
C ASN A 89 18.66 -4.83 -18.67
N ARG A 90 18.14 -4.54 -17.46
CA ARG A 90 17.42 -5.50 -16.59
C ARG A 90 15.99 -5.04 -16.34
N GLY A 91 15.06 -5.99 -16.32
CA GLY A 91 13.72 -5.79 -15.78
C GLY A 91 13.66 -6.14 -14.29
N PHE A 92 12.80 -5.47 -13.55
CA PHE A 92 12.59 -5.72 -12.12
C PHE A 92 11.15 -6.11 -11.86
N VAL A 93 10.93 -6.91 -10.81
CA VAL A 93 9.59 -7.11 -10.24
C VAL A 93 9.62 -6.61 -8.81
N ILE A 94 8.75 -5.67 -8.52
CA ILE A 94 8.70 -4.90 -7.28
C ILE A 94 7.40 -5.22 -6.59
N GLU A 95 7.50 -5.68 -5.36
CA GLU A 95 6.34 -5.94 -4.52
C GLU A 95 6.01 -4.71 -3.68
N VAL A 96 4.73 -4.30 -3.65
CA VAL A 96 4.26 -3.16 -2.85
C VAL A 96 3.21 -3.59 -1.84
N MET A 97 3.17 -2.88 -0.71
CA MET A 97 2.12 -3.07 0.29
C MET A 97 0.76 -2.64 -0.27
N GLY A 98 -0.33 -3.12 0.32
CA GLY A 98 -1.69 -2.80 -0.12
C GLY A 98 -2.75 -3.81 0.32
N ARG A 99 -2.35 -4.98 0.82
CA ARG A 99 -3.27 -6.07 1.20
C ARG A 99 -4.20 -6.36 0.00
N ASN A 100 -5.51 -6.24 0.21
CA ASN A 100 -6.52 -6.52 -0.80
C ASN A 100 -6.86 -5.29 -1.67
N CYS A 101 -6.08 -4.21 -1.57
CA CYS A 101 -6.26 -2.99 -2.34
C CYS A 101 -5.03 -2.72 -3.21
N GLY A 102 -5.24 -2.64 -4.52
CA GLY A 102 -4.21 -2.35 -5.52
C GLY A 102 -3.84 -0.88 -5.64
N TYR A 103 -4.39 0.02 -4.80
CA TYR A 103 -4.21 1.47 -4.95
C TYR A 103 -2.74 1.89 -5.00
N LEU A 104 -1.90 1.38 -4.08
CA LEU A 104 -0.47 1.70 -4.06
C LEU A 104 0.27 1.14 -5.29
N ALA A 105 -0.09 -0.07 -5.75
CA ALA A 105 0.50 -0.68 -6.94
C ALA A 105 0.12 0.09 -8.21
N LEU A 106 -1.15 0.45 -8.35
CA LEU A 106 -1.69 1.22 -9.46
C LEU A 106 -1.05 2.61 -9.53
N MET A 107 -1.16 3.38 -8.45
CA MET A 107 -0.66 4.75 -8.42
C MET A 107 0.87 4.80 -8.48
N GLY A 108 1.56 3.95 -7.72
CA GLY A 108 3.03 3.86 -7.74
C GLY A 108 3.56 3.40 -9.10
N GLY A 109 2.88 2.45 -9.74
CA GLY A 109 3.22 1.99 -11.08
C GLY A 109 3.03 3.06 -12.15
N ILE A 110 1.89 3.76 -12.16
CA ILE A 110 1.63 4.86 -13.11
C ILE A 110 2.68 5.97 -12.93
N LEU A 111 2.88 6.42 -11.68
CA LEU A 111 3.78 7.53 -11.38
C LEU A 111 5.26 7.17 -11.63
N GLY A 112 5.66 5.93 -11.37
CA GLY A 112 7.02 5.45 -11.61
C GLY A 112 7.28 4.97 -13.05
N GLY A 113 6.26 4.97 -13.90
CA GLY A 113 6.37 4.48 -15.28
C GLY A 113 6.64 2.99 -15.37
N ALA A 114 5.95 2.20 -14.54
CA ALA A 114 5.94 0.75 -14.64
C ALA A 114 5.25 0.33 -15.95
N GLU A 115 5.83 -0.67 -16.61
CA GLU A 115 5.34 -1.16 -17.90
C GLU A 115 4.13 -2.08 -17.71
N ILE A 116 4.11 -2.82 -16.61
CA ILE A 116 3.06 -3.74 -16.22
C ILE A 116 2.74 -3.50 -14.75
N ILE A 117 1.46 -3.34 -14.47
CA ILE A 117 0.93 -3.19 -13.11
C ILE A 117 -0.06 -4.32 -12.87
N VAL A 118 0.12 -5.02 -11.76
CA VAL A 118 -0.78 -6.09 -11.34
C VAL A 118 -1.55 -5.58 -10.12
N THR A 119 -2.84 -5.87 -10.03
CA THR A 119 -3.69 -5.48 -8.89
C THR A 119 -4.56 -6.66 -8.44
N PRO A 120 -4.94 -6.78 -7.15
CA PRO A 120 -5.86 -7.83 -6.72
C PRO A 120 -7.27 -7.63 -7.29
N GLU A 121 -7.64 -6.41 -7.69
CA GLU A 121 -8.93 -6.09 -8.29
C GLU A 121 -9.08 -6.63 -9.72
N ASP A 122 -7.97 -6.71 -10.46
CA ASP A 122 -7.91 -7.25 -11.83
C ASP A 122 -6.73 -8.23 -11.96
N PRO A 123 -6.91 -9.50 -11.53
CA PRO A 123 -5.82 -10.47 -11.51
C PRO A 123 -5.51 -10.96 -12.94
N PRO A 124 -4.28 -10.75 -13.44
CA PRO A 124 -3.91 -11.16 -14.79
C PRO A 124 -3.62 -12.65 -14.88
N THR A 125 -3.76 -13.23 -16.07
CA THR A 125 -3.19 -14.56 -16.36
C THR A 125 -1.68 -14.46 -16.60
N MET A 126 -0.98 -15.60 -16.52
CA MET A 126 0.46 -15.61 -16.80
C MET A 126 0.73 -15.34 -18.28
N GLU A 127 -0.20 -15.73 -19.14
CA GLU A 127 -0.20 -15.44 -20.57
C GLU A 127 -0.29 -13.93 -20.82
N ASP A 128 -1.20 -13.21 -20.14
CA ASP A 128 -1.33 -11.75 -20.26
C ASP A 128 -0.04 -11.04 -19.85
N VAL A 129 0.58 -11.50 -18.76
CA VAL A 129 1.84 -10.95 -18.27
C VAL A 129 2.97 -11.20 -19.28
N ALA A 130 3.04 -12.42 -19.86
CA ALA A 130 4.05 -12.77 -20.85
C ALA A 130 3.92 -11.95 -22.14
N LEU A 131 2.69 -11.77 -22.64
CA LEU A 131 2.39 -10.95 -23.81
C LEU A 131 2.78 -9.49 -23.59
N ALA A 132 2.39 -8.92 -22.44
CA ALA A 132 2.74 -7.55 -22.10
C ALA A 132 4.27 -7.34 -21.98
N LEU A 133 5.01 -8.35 -21.46
CA LEU A 133 6.47 -8.33 -21.40
C LEU A 133 7.11 -8.40 -22.79
N GLU A 134 6.56 -9.21 -23.69
CA GLU A 134 7.07 -9.31 -25.06
C GLU A 134 6.86 -8.00 -25.83
N ASP A 135 5.67 -7.40 -25.70
CA ASP A 135 5.35 -6.11 -26.31
C ASP A 135 6.20 -4.98 -25.76
N ALA A 136 6.41 -4.93 -24.45
CA ALA A 136 7.35 -4.02 -23.81
C ALA A 136 8.76 -4.14 -24.38
N TYR A 137 9.25 -5.38 -24.51
CA TYR A 137 10.58 -5.64 -25.04
C TYR A 137 10.71 -5.25 -26.53
N LYS A 138 9.64 -5.45 -27.33
CA LYS A 138 9.58 -4.99 -28.72
C LYS A 138 9.59 -3.46 -28.82
N ARG A 139 8.81 -2.76 -27.98
CA ARG A 139 8.79 -1.28 -27.94
C ARG A 139 10.16 -0.71 -27.56
N GLY A 140 10.84 -1.30 -26.58
CA GLY A 140 12.20 -0.93 -26.18
C GLY A 140 13.30 -1.25 -27.21
N LYS A 141 13.01 -2.08 -28.23
CA LYS A 141 13.93 -2.29 -29.39
C LYS A 141 13.79 -1.21 -30.46
N SER A 142 12.60 -0.63 -30.62
CA SER A 142 12.31 0.41 -31.62
C SER A 142 12.79 1.79 -31.19
N HIS A 143 12.75 2.07 -29.88
CA HIS A 143 13.34 3.26 -29.27
C HIS A 143 14.60 2.86 -28.50
N ASP A 144 15.77 3.07 -29.12
CA ASP A 144 17.11 3.03 -28.51
C ASP A 144 17.25 2.22 -27.21
N ARG A 145 17.35 0.88 -27.32
CA ARG A 145 18.03 -0.13 -26.47
C ARG A 145 18.18 0.06 -24.94
N ARG A 146 17.52 1.03 -24.28
CA ARG A 146 17.86 1.53 -22.95
C ARG A 146 16.72 1.51 -21.93
N ASP A 147 15.51 1.09 -22.29
CA ASP A 147 14.32 1.33 -21.43
C ASP A 147 13.57 0.04 -21.04
N LEU A 148 14.22 -0.84 -20.26
CA LEU A 148 13.52 -1.93 -19.56
C LEU A 148 13.09 -1.43 -18.18
N ARG A 149 11.79 -1.17 -17.99
CA ARG A 149 11.22 -0.64 -16.75
C ARG A 149 10.51 -1.71 -15.92
N GLY A 150 10.53 -1.55 -14.60
CA GLY A 150 10.07 -2.53 -13.62
C GLY A 150 8.57 -2.82 -13.65
N ARG A 151 8.20 -3.95 -13.04
CA ARG A 151 6.85 -4.45 -12.79
C ARG A 151 6.47 -4.17 -11.33
N ALA A 152 5.25 -3.75 -11.04
CA ALA A 152 4.73 -3.62 -9.67
C ALA A 152 3.67 -4.70 -9.39
N VAL A 153 3.80 -5.42 -8.26
CA VAL A 153 2.88 -6.48 -7.82
C VAL A 153 2.51 -6.25 -6.34
N PRO A 154 1.23 -6.35 -5.94
CA PRO A 154 0.82 -6.13 -4.55
C PRO A 154 1.07 -7.36 -3.65
N ASP A 155 1.44 -7.11 -2.39
CA ASP A 155 1.64 -8.12 -1.34
C ASP A 155 0.30 -8.64 -0.81
N ASN A 156 -0.01 -9.89 -1.14
CA ASN A 156 -0.96 -10.72 -0.43
C ASN A 156 -0.25 -12.00 -0.04
N ARG A 157 0.23 -12.08 1.21
CA ARG A 157 0.81 -13.28 1.84
C ARG A 157 0.39 -14.58 1.14
N SER A 158 1.36 -15.17 0.45
CA SER A 158 1.37 -16.45 -0.30
C SER A 158 1.23 -16.35 -1.82
N GLY A 159 2.33 -16.58 -2.55
CA GLY A 159 2.32 -17.03 -3.95
C GLY A 159 3.59 -16.60 -4.69
N ARG A 160 4.71 -17.34 -4.67
CA ARG A 160 4.99 -18.50 -5.55
C ARG A 160 4.59 -18.38 -7.03
N LEU A 161 4.20 -17.19 -7.53
CA LEU A 161 3.72 -17.00 -8.89
C LEU A 161 4.85 -16.77 -9.92
N LEU A 162 6.13 -16.79 -9.51
CA LEU A 162 7.26 -16.44 -10.39
C LEU A 162 8.40 -17.46 -10.36
N GLU A 163 8.10 -18.76 -10.25
CA GLU A 163 9.07 -19.80 -10.60
C GLU A 163 8.83 -20.31 -12.04
N GLN A 164 9.36 -19.54 -13.03
CA GLN A 164 9.84 -19.97 -14.37
C GLN A 164 8.82 -20.60 -15.37
N PRO A 165 8.95 -20.39 -16.72
CA PRO A 165 10.14 -20.72 -17.51
C PRO A 165 10.75 -19.57 -18.32
N SER A 166 12.08 -19.50 -18.20
CA SER A 166 13.11 -18.99 -19.10
C SER A 166 12.76 -18.78 -20.59
N HIS A 167 12.86 -17.52 -21.04
CA HIS A 167 13.56 -17.16 -22.29
C HIS A 167 14.27 -15.79 -22.14
N ARG A 168 15.60 -15.83 -21.94
CA ARG A 168 16.56 -14.74 -22.17
C ARG A 168 16.35 -13.36 -21.50
N LEU A 169 15.56 -13.25 -20.43
CA LEU A 169 15.73 -12.17 -19.46
C LEU A 169 16.76 -12.63 -18.43
N ARG A 170 17.94 -11.99 -18.39
CA ARG A 170 18.92 -12.18 -17.31
C ARG A 170 18.19 -12.03 -15.98
N ASP A 171 18.20 -13.10 -15.18
CA ASP A 171 17.59 -13.28 -13.86
C ASP A 171 16.84 -12.04 -13.32
N PRO A 172 15.49 -12.02 -13.32
CA PRO A 172 14.76 -10.97 -12.62
C PRO A 172 15.09 -11.08 -11.14
N HIS A 173 15.88 -10.14 -10.63
CA HIS A 173 16.15 -10.07 -9.20
C HIS A 173 14.82 -9.72 -8.49
N HIS A 174 14.35 -10.65 -7.67
CA HIS A 174 13.21 -10.44 -6.79
C HIS A 174 13.71 -9.74 -5.53
N ASP A 175 13.46 -8.44 -5.41
CA ASP A 175 13.75 -7.70 -4.18
C ASP A 175 12.45 -7.56 -3.38
N THR A 176 12.27 -8.48 -2.43
CA THR A 176 11.14 -8.51 -1.48
C THR A 176 11.41 -7.71 -0.21
N ARG A 177 12.54 -7.01 -0.13
CA ARG A 177 12.85 -6.24 1.07
C ARG A 177 11.87 -5.06 1.14
N PRO A 178 11.12 -4.90 2.24
CA PRO A 178 10.41 -3.64 2.48
C PRO A 178 11.47 -2.54 2.51
N TYR A 179 11.48 -1.70 1.48
CA TYR A 179 12.36 -0.54 1.45
C TYR A 179 12.12 0.24 2.74
N PRO A 180 13.17 0.56 3.53
CA PRO A 180 12.97 1.26 4.78
C PRO A 180 12.39 2.63 4.45
N ALA A 181 11.09 2.79 4.71
CA ALA A 181 10.38 4.05 4.54
C ALA A 181 11.22 5.15 5.21
N ARG A 182 11.72 6.10 4.41
CA ARG A 182 12.35 7.29 4.97
C ARG A 182 11.28 7.96 5.84
N ARG A 183 11.54 7.98 7.15
CA ARG A 183 10.60 8.26 8.26
C ARG A 183 9.90 9.63 8.23
N GLN A 184 10.10 10.47 7.23
CA GLN A 184 9.49 11.80 7.19
C GLN A 184 8.19 11.75 6.41
N LEU A 185 7.09 11.97 7.14
CA LEU A 185 5.77 12.22 6.57
C LEU A 185 5.85 13.37 5.56
N THR A 186 5.17 13.20 4.43
CA THR A 186 5.06 14.24 3.40
C THR A 186 4.26 15.44 3.90
N ALA A 187 4.39 16.58 3.23
CA ALA A 187 3.61 17.77 3.57
C ALA A 187 2.10 17.51 3.47
N PHE A 188 1.67 16.69 2.50
CA PHE A 188 0.27 16.33 2.32
C PHE A 188 -0.26 15.54 3.52
N ASP A 189 0.43 14.46 3.94
CA ASP A 189 -0.01 13.66 5.09
C ASP A 189 0.00 14.46 6.39
N ARG A 190 0.98 15.37 6.57
CA ARG A 190 0.99 16.30 7.72
C ARG A 190 -0.23 17.20 7.71
N LEU A 191 -0.52 17.84 6.58
CA LEU A 191 -1.66 18.74 6.45
C LEU A 191 -2.99 17.99 6.63
N LEU A 192 -3.12 16.80 6.04
CA LEU A 192 -4.31 15.96 6.16
C LEU A 192 -4.56 15.57 7.62
N ALA A 193 -3.51 15.08 8.30
CA ALA A 193 -3.59 14.73 9.71
C ALA A 193 -3.93 15.93 10.59
N SER A 194 -3.31 17.09 10.37
CA SER A 194 -3.64 18.32 11.10
C SER A 194 -5.09 18.77 10.87
N ARG A 195 -5.61 18.66 9.64
CA ARG A 195 -7.00 19.02 9.32
C ARG A 195 -8.02 18.05 9.93
N MET A 196 -7.69 16.77 10.02
CA MET A 196 -8.56 15.78 10.67
C MET A 196 -8.53 15.86 12.20
N GLY A 197 -7.41 16.33 12.77
CA GLY A 197 -7.25 16.51 14.22
C GLY A 197 -7.78 17.85 14.75
N SER A 198 -7.95 18.86 13.88
CA SER A 198 -8.49 20.16 14.29
C SER A 198 -10.00 20.08 14.47
N PRO A 199 -10.55 20.46 15.64
CA PRO A 199 -11.96 20.77 15.73
C PRO A 199 -12.26 21.95 14.80
N ARG A 200 -13.36 21.87 14.06
CA ARG A 200 -13.96 23.02 13.37
C ARG A 200 -15.07 23.58 14.24
#